data_AF-A0A954E2A6-F1
#
_entry.id   AF-A0A954E2A6-F1
#
_cell.length_a   1.000
_cell.length_b   1.000
_cell.length_c   1.000
_cell.angle_alpha   90.00
_cell.angle_beta   90.00
_cell.angle_gamma   90.00
#
_symmetry.space_group_name_H-M   'P 1'
#
loop_
_entity.id
_entity.type
_entity.pdbx_description
1 polymer ?
#
loop_
_entity_poly.entity_id
_entity_poly.type
_entity_poly.pdbx_seq_one_letter_code
_entity_poly.pdbx_strand_id
1 'polypeptide(L)'
;MGAGSLERLRGAALRGVGPRGHDHAKQLAETLRDVLAKHREVVLFRRADGEQERLEELLAEQGVVGRPTWRHGSLSRSFTWPPTDTAYVAYDDLVDLPLRDRRTQELERRSRPVEDFLELQPGGLVVHRHHGIGLFHGLTTIEGPDGPGDFLELGFAEGTRVFVPVHRIDLVQRYVGTGRTPKLSKLGGTEWAKRTKKVADAVEELAVELLATQAQRAVRQGPPLGPDGPWQHELESAFGHDDTPDQVAGVRAIKQDLEGEKPMDRLLCGDVGYGKTEVALRAVFKVLAAGKQAAILVPTKVLAQQHLRTFRARFAPYPFEVAALTSLEGAATNRQTIRDMAEGRVDLVIGTHRLLGKDVKFQKLGLVVVDEEQRFGVQHKERLKGLRADVDVLSLSATPIPRTLHMALLGLRDISNLTTPPLGRHPIETKVAREEDALVRDALLRERARGGQIFVVNPRIRDLPLVERWLLDLVPDLAISTIHGRMDKQQVENRLLRFLEGRID
;
A
#
# COMPACT_ATOMS: atom_id res chain seq x y z
N MET A 1 11.82 50.97 1.69
CA MET A 1 10.89 50.70 0.56
C MET A 1 10.86 49.23 0.08
N GLY A 2 11.43 48.25 0.82
CA GLY A 2 11.52 46.85 0.36
C GLY A 2 10.43 45.87 0.84
N ALA A 3 9.61 46.22 1.82
CA ALA A 3 8.60 45.31 2.39
C ALA A 3 7.44 44.99 1.41
N GLY A 4 7.06 45.95 0.57
CA GLY A 4 5.90 45.82 -0.33
C GLY A 4 6.09 44.90 -1.54
N SER A 5 7.29 44.36 -1.78
CA SER A 5 7.54 43.39 -2.87
C SER A 5 7.40 41.95 -2.36
N LEU A 6 7.92 41.67 -1.16
CA LEU A 6 7.71 40.41 -0.44
C LEU A 6 6.27 40.28 0.09
N GLU A 7 5.61 41.39 0.42
CA GLU A 7 4.17 41.38 0.70
C GLU A 7 3.32 41.24 -0.55
N ARG A 8 3.82 41.60 -1.75
CA ARG A 8 3.14 41.29 -3.02
C ARG A 8 3.23 39.81 -3.39
N LEU A 9 4.32 39.12 -3.04
CA LEU A 9 4.37 37.66 -3.01
C LEU A 9 3.26 37.07 -2.13
N ARG A 10 2.90 37.75 -1.03
CA ARG A 10 1.77 37.35 -0.16
C ARG A 10 0.39 37.78 -0.69
N GLY A 11 0.30 38.93 -1.35
CA GLY A 11 -0.97 39.52 -1.84
C GLY A 11 -1.47 38.93 -3.15
N ALA A 12 -0.59 38.25 -3.90
CA ALA A 12 -0.98 37.36 -5.00
C ALA A 12 -1.75 36.12 -4.51
N ALA A 13 -1.75 35.85 -3.20
CA ALA A 13 -2.56 34.81 -2.58
C ALA A 13 -4.05 35.25 -2.51
N LEU A 14 -4.74 35.17 -3.64
CA LEU A 14 -6.19 35.04 -3.66
C LEU A 14 -6.54 33.58 -3.35
N ARG A 15 -7.45 33.42 -2.39
CA ARG A 15 -7.95 32.15 -1.84
C ARG A 15 -8.33 31.17 -2.96
N GLY A 16 -7.70 30.01 -2.95
CA GLY A 16 -8.26 28.73 -3.41
C GLY A 16 -8.49 28.58 -4.92
N VAL A 17 -7.44 28.26 -5.67
CA VAL A 17 -7.44 27.36 -6.84
C VAL A 17 -6.02 26.79 -6.95
N GLY A 18 -5.89 25.47 -7.14
CA GLY A 18 -4.59 24.79 -7.26
C GLY A 18 -3.76 25.19 -8.50
N PRO A 19 -2.64 24.49 -8.78
CA PRO A 19 -1.67 24.88 -9.80
C PRO A 19 -2.19 24.53 -11.21
N ARG A 20 -3.19 25.25 -11.70
CA ARG A 20 -3.75 25.11 -13.05
C ARG A 20 -4.24 26.48 -13.55
N GLY A 21 -3.36 27.25 -14.17
CA GLY A 21 -3.74 28.46 -14.91
C GLY A 21 -2.54 29.18 -15.53
N HIS A 22 -2.67 29.55 -16.80
CA HIS A 22 -1.71 30.42 -17.52
C HIS A 22 -1.46 31.75 -16.79
N ASP A 23 -2.43 32.23 -15.99
CA ASP A 23 -2.31 33.46 -15.20
C ASP A 23 -1.37 33.32 -13.98
N HIS A 24 -1.25 32.13 -13.40
CA HIS A 24 -0.39 31.90 -12.22
C HIS A 24 1.10 31.93 -12.59
N ALA A 25 1.46 31.30 -13.72
CA ALA A 25 2.82 31.32 -14.25
C ALA A 25 3.28 32.76 -14.61
N LYS A 26 2.38 33.56 -15.18
CA LYS A 26 2.64 34.98 -15.47
C LYS A 26 2.85 35.80 -14.20
N GLN A 27 1.99 35.63 -13.20
CA GLN A 27 2.08 36.37 -11.92
C GLN A 27 3.36 36.00 -11.14
N LEU A 28 3.73 34.71 -11.16
CA LEU A 28 4.99 34.24 -10.58
C LEU A 28 6.21 34.85 -11.28
N ALA A 29 6.22 34.84 -12.62
CA ALA A 29 7.29 35.43 -13.42
C ALA A 29 7.41 36.95 -13.24
N GLU A 30 6.28 37.67 -13.16
CA GLU A 30 6.26 39.10 -12.84
C GLU A 30 6.84 39.39 -11.46
N THR A 31 6.50 38.57 -10.47
CA THR A 31 6.96 38.77 -9.10
C THR A 31 8.45 38.45 -8.96
N LEU A 32 8.94 37.38 -9.59
CA LEU A 32 10.38 37.08 -9.65
C LEU A 32 11.16 38.14 -10.43
N ARG A 33 10.60 38.66 -11.53
CA ARG A 33 11.17 39.80 -12.27
C ARG A 33 11.31 41.03 -11.38
N ASP A 34 10.29 41.33 -10.58
CA ASP A 34 10.29 42.43 -9.61
C ASP A 34 11.37 42.25 -8.53
N VAL A 35 11.56 41.02 -8.03
CA VAL A 35 12.58 40.71 -7.00
C VAL A 35 13.99 40.78 -7.60
N LEU A 36 14.19 40.23 -8.81
CA LEU A 36 15.46 40.30 -9.55
C LEU A 36 15.84 41.75 -9.92
N ALA A 37 14.84 42.62 -10.16
CA ALA A 37 15.09 44.03 -10.47
C ALA A 37 15.39 44.88 -9.22
N LYS A 38 14.92 44.48 -8.04
CA LYS A 38 14.98 45.27 -6.80
C LYS A 38 16.16 44.94 -5.89
N HIS A 39 16.80 43.79 -6.09
CA HIS A 39 17.88 43.31 -5.23
C HIS A 39 19.13 43.03 -6.04
N ARG A 40 20.28 43.41 -5.49
CA ARG A 40 21.60 43.19 -6.11
C ARG A 40 21.92 41.72 -6.32
N GLU A 41 21.46 40.85 -5.43
CA GLU A 41 21.63 39.40 -5.54
C GLU A 41 20.35 38.66 -5.13
N VAL A 42 19.97 37.64 -5.89
CA VAL A 42 18.83 36.77 -5.56
C VAL A 42 19.33 35.33 -5.49
N VAL A 43 19.19 34.72 -4.32
CA VAL A 43 19.60 33.33 -4.05
C VAL A 43 18.35 32.47 -3.90
N LEU A 44 18.21 31.49 -4.79
CA LEU A 44 17.09 30.54 -4.79
C LEU A 44 17.51 29.20 -4.21
N PHE A 45 16.74 28.72 -3.22
CA PHE A 45 16.97 27.43 -2.57
C PHE A 45 16.15 26.33 -3.23
N ARG A 46 16.85 25.32 -3.77
CA ARG A 46 16.28 24.11 -4.39
C ARG A 46 16.56 22.87 -3.56
N ARG A 47 15.60 21.94 -3.55
CA ARG A 47 15.66 20.62 -2.92
C ARG A 47 15.95 19.50 -3.92
N ALA A 48 15.53 19.67 -5.17
CA ALA A 48 15.76 18.70 -6.24
C ALA A 48 16.23 19.42 -7.51
N ASP A 49 17.04 18.74 -8.32
CA ASP A 49 17.58 19.32 -9.55
C ASP A 49 16.46 19.69 -10.56
N GLY A 50 15.37 18.91 -10.61
CA GLY A 50 14.22 19.19 -11.47
C GLY A 50 13.42 20.46 -11.11
N GLU A 51 13.58 21.00 -9.90
CA GLU A 51 12.96 22.29 -9.52
C GLU A 51 13.64 23.47 -10.21
N GLN A 52 14.95 23.37 -10.45
CA GLN A 52 15.70 24.38 -11.19
C GLN A 52 15.31 24.39 -12.66
N GLU A 53 15.30 23.21 -13.30
CA GLU A 53 14.95 23.08 -14.73
C GLU A 53 13.56 23.65 -15.01
N ARG A 54 12.57 23.29 -14.17
CA ARG A 54 11.19 23.76 -14.30
C ARG A 54 11.04 25.28 -14.14
N LEU A 55 11.76 25.88 -13.20
CA LEU A 55 11.68 27.33 -12.98
C LEU A 55 12.45 28.10 -14.07
N GLU A 56 13.59 27.58 -14.53
CA GLU A 56 14.35 28.16 -15.63
C GLU A 56 13.57 28.13 -16.95
N GLU A 57 12.86 27.04 -17.23
CA GLU A 57 11.95 26.92 -18.38
C GLU A 57 10.83 27.96 -18.30
N LEU A 58 10.18 28.11 -17.14
CA LEU A 58 9.11 29.10 -16.92
C LEU A 58 9.61 30.54 -17.05
N LEU A 59 10.81 30.84 -16.53
CA LEU A 59 11.41 32.18 -16.66
C LEU A 59 11.80 32.50 -18.11
N ALA A 60 12.25 31.48 -18.86
CA ALA A 60 12.59 31.61 -20.28
C ALA A 60 11.34 31.87 -21.13
N GLU A 61 10.24 31.14 -20.89
CA GLU A 61 8.95 31.36 -21.57
C GLU A 61 8.39 32.78 -21.37
N GLN A 62 8.64 33.38 -20.20
CA GLN A 62 8.13 34.70 -19.83
C GLN A 62 9.15 35.84 -20.06
N GLY A 63 10.27 35.56 -20.74
CA GLY A 63 11.28 36.55 -21.12
C GLY A 63 11.92 37.30 -19.94
N VAL A 64 12.04 36.67 -18.77
CA VAL A 64 12.65 37.30 -17.58
C VAL A 64 14.18 37.27 -17.72
N VAL A 65 14.79 38.46 -17.79
CA VAL A 65 16.25 38.60 -17.94
C VAL A 65 16.88 38.80 -16.56
N GLY A 66 17.42 37.72 -16.00
CA GLY A 66 18.15 37.72 -14.73
C GLY A 66 18.36 36.29 -14.24
N ARG A 67 19.61 35.89 -13.98
CA ARG A 67 19.91 34.53 -13.47
C ARG A 67 20.09 34.58 -11.95
N PRO A 68 19.19 33.96 -11.17
CA PRO A 68 19.39 33.82 -9.74
C PRO A 68 20.55 32.85 -9.44
N THR A 69 21.17 33.00 -8.28
CA THR A 69 22.15 32.04 -7.79
C THR A 69 21.43 30.88 -7.12
N TRP A 70 21.63 29.67 -7.63
CA TRP A 70 21.02 28.47 -7.06
C TRP A 70 21.85 27.90 -5.91
N ARG A 71 21.17 27.52 -4.81
CA ARG A 71 21.77 26.81 -3.68
C ARG A 71 20.96 25.57 -3.35
N HIS A 72 21.65 24.45 -3.15
CA HIS A 72 21.02 23.23 -2.67
C HIS A 72 20.73 23.36 -1.17
N GLY A 73 19.47 23.22 -0.78
CA GLY A 73 19.01 23.36 0.60
C GLY A 73 17.55 23.79 0.68
N SER A 74 17.03 23.89 1.89
CA SER A 74 15.66 24.34 2.14
C SER A 74 15.65 25.54 3.09
N LEU A 75 14.90 26.59 2.72
CA LEU A 75 14.55 27.67 3.62
C LEU A 75 13.11 27.49 4.10
N SER A 76 12.88 27.74 5.39
CA SER A 76 11.52 27.71 5.94
C SER A 76 10.68 28.89 5.46
N ARG A 77 11.29 30.01 5.07
CA ARG A 77 10.62 31.20 4.50
C ARG A 77 11.63 32.03 3.71
N SER A 78 11.14 32.74 2.72
CA SER A 78 11.87 33.76 1.97
C SER A 78 12.06 35.01 2.82
N PHE A 79 13.23 35.62 2.74
CA PHE A 79 13.56 36.84 3.45
C PHE A 79 14.58 37.65 2.66
N THR A 80 14.64 38.95 2.95
CA THR A 80 15.70 39.82 2.45
C THR A 80 16.72 40.07 3.54
N TRP A 81 17.98 40.19 3.13
CA TRP A 81 19.08 40.59 4.00
C TRP A 81 19.54 42.01 3.62
N PRO A 82 19.04 43.04 4.33
CA PRO A 82 19.32 44.44 3.99
C PRO A 82 20.81 44.82 3.91
N PRO A 83 21.72 44.29 4.76
CA PRO A 83 23.13 44.69 4.72
C PRO A 83 23.87 44.40 3.40
N THR A 84 23.46 43.37 2.66
CA THR A 84 24.08 43.02 1.36
C THR A 84 23.15 43.23 0.18
N ASP A 85 21.92 43.72 0.42
CA ASP A 85 20.85 43.80 -0.56
C ASP A 85 20.61 42.46 -1.32
N THR A 86 20.65 41.37 -0.56
CA THR A 86 20.44 40.02 -1.08
C THR A 86 19.04 39.53 -0.70
N ALA A 87 18.30 39.00 -1.67
CA ALA A 87 17.04 38.29 -1.44
C ALA A 87 17.30 36.78 -1.40
N TYR A 88 16.85 36.13 -0.33
CA TYR A 88 16.88 34.68 -0.18
C TYR A 88 15.46 34.14 -0.36
N VAL A 89 15.26 33.37 -1.42
CA VAL A 89 13.93 32.91 -1.84
C VAL A 89 13.83 31.39 -1.64
N ALA A 90 12.83 30.97 -0.88
CA ALA A 90 12.47 29.58 -0.72
C ALA A 90 11.62 29.13 -1.91
N TYR A 91 11.93 27.98 -2.52
CA TYR A 91 11.11 27.44 -3.59
C TYR A 91 9.66 27.22 -3.15
N ASP A 92 9.43 26.75 -1.90
CA ASP A 92 8.09 26.51 -1.36
C ASP A 92 7.20 27.77 -1.33
N ASP A 93 7.79 28.96 -1.13
CA ASP A 93 7.05 30.24 -1.15
C ASP A 93 6.67 30.68 -2.57
N LEU A 94 7.32 30.11 -3.60
CA LEU A 94 6.99 30.36 -5.01
C LEU A 94 5.88 29.45 -5.52
N VAL A 95 5.69 28.29 -4.91
CA VAL A 95 4.74 27.26 -5.35
C VAL A 95 3.61 26.98 -4.36
N ASP A 96 3.48 27.81 -3.32
CA ASP A 96 2.47 27.72 -2.25
C ASP A 96 2.40 26.32 -1.60
N LEU A 97 3.57 25.72 -1.36
CA LEU A 97 3.68 24.43 -0.66
C LEU A 97 3.68 24.68 0.86
N PRO A 98 2.82 24.00 1.66
CA PRO A 98 2.82 24.18 3.11
C PRO A 98 4.17 23.78 3.72
N LEU A 99 4.66 24.63 4.63
CA LEU A 99 5.92 24.45 5.34
C LEU A 99 5.95 23.11 6.08
N ARG A 100 6.82 22.18 5.65
CA ARG A 100 7.09 20.92 6.35
C ARG A 100 8.04 21.17 7.52
N ASP A 101 7.56 20.97 8.75
CA ASP A 101 8.40 20.94 9.94
C ASP A 101 9.21 19.63 9.97
N ARG A 102 10.50 19.70 9.63
CA ARG A 102 11.38 18.53 9.44
C ARG A 102 11.81 17.87 10.76
N ARG A 103 11.59 18.52 11.90
CA ARG A 103 12.06 18.00 13.21
C ARG A 103 11.36 16.71 13.62
N THR A 104 10.16 16.43 13.11
CA THR A 104 9.41 15.22 13.46
C THR A 104 9.86 13.99 12.64
N GLN A 105 10.38 14.17 11.41
CA GLN A 105 10.74 13.06 10.53
C GLN A 105 12.10 12.42 10.82
N GLU A 106 13.07 13.19 11.35
CA GLU A 106 14.41 12.66 11.62
C GLU A 106 14.46 11.80 12.90
N LEU A 107 13.51 12.01 13.83
CA LEU A 107 13.34 11.17 15.02
C LEU A 107 12.61 9.85 14.69
N GLU A 108 11.73 9.82 13.69
CA GLU A 108 11.05 8.58 13.26
C GLU A 108 11.89 7.71 12.31
N ARG A 109 12.91 8.28 11.66
CA ARG A 109 13.87 7.55 10.81
C ARG A 109 14.85 6.67 11.59
N ARG A 110 14.90 6.79 12.91
CA ARG A 110 15.49 5.74 13.75
C ARG A 110 14.49 4.61 13.82
N SER A 111 14.57 3.75 12.80
CA SER A 111 14.22 2.33 12.82
C SER A 111 13.68 1.93 14.18
N ARG A 112 12.35 1.85 14.36
CA ARG A 112 11.83 1.06 15.48
C ARG A 112 12.33 -0.35 15.22
N PRO A 113 13.22 -0.90 16.05
CA PRO A 113 13.52 -2.30 15.97
C PRO A 113 12.20 -3.01 16.28
N VAL A 114 11.72 -3.85 15.38
CA VAL A 114 10.68 -4.84 15.70
C VAL A 114 11.38 -5.91 16.55
N GLU A 115 11.73 -5.52 17.78
CA GLU A 115 12.12 -6.42 18.86
C GLU A 115 10.87 -6.92 19.63
N ASP A 116 9.66 -6.62 19.15
CA ASP A 116 8.36 -7.09 19.69
C ASP A 116 8.13 -8.62 19.59
N PHE A 117 9.12 -9.40 19.15
CA PHE A 117 8.98 -10.85 18.99
C PHE A 117 9.13 -11.64 20.30
N LEU A 118 9.55 -11.01 21.40
CA LEU A 118 9.79 -11.65 22.71
C LEU A 118 8.91 -11.08 23.85
N GLU A 119 7.77 -10.45 23.54
CA GLU A 119 6.78 -10.12 24.58
C GLU A 119 6.07 -11.38 25.07
N LEU A 120 6.72 -12.11 25.97
CA LEU A 120 6.20 -13.29 26.64
C LEU A 120 5.43 -12.87 27.89
N GLN A 121 4.11 -13.03 27.88
CA GLN A 121 3.28 -12.86 29.06
C GLN A 121 3.01 -14.22 29.74
N PRO A 122 3.10 -14.31 31.08
CA PRO A 122 2.67 -15.50 31.81
C PRO A 122 1.24 -15.91 31.43
N GLY A 123 1.03 -17.22 31.21
CA GLY A 123 -0.19 -17.78 30.64
C GLY A 123 -0.27 -17.71 29.10
N GLY A 124 0.72 -17.11 28.43
CA GLY A 124 0.83 -17.09 26.98
C GLY A 124 1.31 -18.43 26.41
N LEU A 125 0.88 -18.74 25.18
CA LEU A 125 1.35 -19.92 24.47
C LEU A 125 2.70 -19.64 23.81
N VAL A 126 3.60 -20.61 23.91
CA VAL A 126 4.94 -20.57 23.32
C VAL A 126 5.22 -21.84 22.54
N VAL A 127 6.21 -21.77 21.65
CA VAL A 127 6.74 -22.89 20.89
C VAL A 127 8.19 -23.08 21.30
N HIS A 128 8.49 -24.23 21.88
CA HIS A 128 9.86 -24.68 22.06
C HIS A 128 10.31 -25.46 20.82
N ARG A 129 11.45 -25.08 20.23
CA ARG A 129 11.96 -25.66 18.96
C ARG A 129 11.93 -27.19 18.92
N HIS A 130 12.27 -27.85 20.03
CA HIS A 130 12.34 -29.32 20.10
C HIS A 130 11.11 -29.99 20.71
N HIS A 131 10.34 -29.29 21.53
CA HIS A 131 9.29 -29.91 22.37
C HIS A 131 7.88 -29.52 21.94
N GLY A 132 7.75 -28.53 21.06
CA GLY A 132 6.48 -28.10 20.51
C GLY A 132 5.80 -27.03 21.35
N ILE A 133 4.46 -27.03 21.30
CA ILE A 133 3.63 -25.96 21.87
C ILE A 133 3.47 -26.18 23.38
N GLY A 134 3.86 -25.19 24.17
CA GLY A 134 3.75 -25.13 25.62
C GLY A 134 3.09 -23.84 26.10
N LEU A 135 2.87 -23.75 27.40
CA LEU A 135 2.36 -22.59 28.12
C LEU A 135 3.52 -21.96 28.90
N PHE A 136 3.73 -20.65 28.76
CA PHE A 136 4.73 -19.94 29.55
C PHE A 136 4.18 -19.61 30.94
N HIS A 137 4.86 -20.05 32.00
CA HIS A 137 4.43 -19.78 33.38
C HIS A 137 5.16 -18.57 34.00
N GLY A 138 6.38 -18.27 33.56
CA GLY A 138 7.18 -17.16 34.08
C GLY A 138 8.67 -17.48 34.11
N LEU A 139 9.43 -16.61 34.74
CA LEU A 139 10.82 -16.85 35.09
C LEU A 139 10.89 -17.42 36.50
N THR A 140 11.74 -18.42 36.70
CA THR A 140 12.02 -19.02 38.00
C THR A 140 13.53 -19.16 38.17
N THR A 141 14.02 -18.93 39.39
CA THR A 141 15.42 -19.14 39.74
C THR A 141 15.54 -20.53 40.35
N ILE A 142 16.42 -21.36 39.79
CA ILE A 142 16.68 -22.72 40.29
C ILE A 142 18.12 -22.76 40.79
N GLU A 143 18.31 -23.26 42.00
CA GLU A 143 19.64 -23.52 42.53
C GLU A 143 20.20 -24.81 41.92
N GLY A 144 21.25 -24.66 41.10
CA GLY A 144 21.97 -25.76 40.48
C GLY A 144 23.35 -25.98 41.08
N PRO A 145 24.07 -27.03 40.62
CA PRO A 145 25.45 -27.33 41.06
C PRO A 145 26.44 -26.18 40.82
N ASP A 146 26.19 -25.37 39.79
CA ASP A 146 27.02 -24.24 39.36
C ASP A 146 26.52 -22.89 39.92
N GLY A 147 25.56 -22.90 40.86
CA GLY A 147 24.95 -21.72 41.47
C GLY A 147 23.49 -21.46 41.04
N PRO A 148 22.87 -20.39 41.56
CA PRO A 148 21.51 -19.99 41.17
C PRO A 148 21.48 -19.51 39.72
N GLY A 149 20.62 -20.13 38.91
CA GLY A 149 20.41 -19.77 37.51
C GLY A 149 18.94 -19.46 37.22
N ASP A 150 18.71 -18.54 36.30
CA ASP A 150 17.36 -18.18 35.86
C ASP A 150 16.90 -19.05 34.69
N PHE A 151 15.66 -19.54 34.78
CA PHE A 151 15.03 -20.41 33.80
C PHE A 151 13.63 -19.90 33.45
N LEU A 152 13.25 -20.07 32.19
CA LEU A 152 11.90 -19.92 31.70
C LEU A 152 11.13 -21.21 32.02
N GLU A 153 10.04 -21.10 32.77
CA GLU A 153 9.19 -22.23 33.10
C GLU A 153 8.11 -22.43 32.03
N LEU A 154 8.15 -23.58 31.36
CA LEU A 154 7.21 -23.96 30.29
C LEU A 154 6.38 -25.18 30.70
N GLY A 155 5.05 -25.07 30.63
CA GLY A 155 4.10 -26.15 30.86
C GLY A 155 3.69 -26.85 29.56
N PHE A 156 3.71 -28.18 29.55
CA PHE A 156 3.31 -29.02 28.42
C PHE A 156 2.08 -29.86 28.80
N ALA A 157 1.61 -30.71 27.87
CA ALA A 157 0.51 -31.62 28.14
C ALA A 157 0.82 -32.53 29.36
N GLU A 158 -0.23 -33.04 30.01
CA GLU A 158 -0.12 -33.96 31.17
C GLU A 158 0.60 -33.33 32.38
N GLY A 159 0.65 -31.99 32.46
CA GLY A 159 1.21 -31.27 33.60
C GLY A 159 2.74 -31.27 33.68
N THR A 160 3.42 -31.72 32.62
CA THR A 160 4.89 -31.77 32.60
C THR A 160 5.47 -30.37 32.42
N ARG A 161 6.53 -30.05 33.19
CA ARG A 161 7.22 -28.75 33.14
C ARG A 161 8.63 -28.91 32.58
N VAL A 162 9.05 -27.93 31.79
CA VAL A 162 10.40 -27.82 31.24
C VAL A 162 10.96 -26.46 31.63
N PHE A 163 12.19 -26.48 32.13
CA PHE A 163 12.93 -25.28 32.51
C PHE A 163 13.97 -24.99 31.43
N VAL A 164 13.79 -23.89 30.70
CA VAL A 164 14.72 -23.49 29.64
C VAL A 164 15.63 -22.40 30.20
N PRO A 165 16.96 -22.58 30.23
CA PRO A 165 17.86 -21.54 30.72
C PRO A 165 17.69 -20.24 29.94
N VAL A 166 17.77 -19.08 30.61
CA VAL A 166 17.60 -17.76 29.96
C VAL A 166 18.61 -17.54 28.82
N HIS A 167 19.83 -18.06 28.92
CA HIS A 167 20.83 -17.99 27.85
C HIS A 167 20.49 -18.84 26.60
N ARG A 168 19.43 -19.67 26.66
CA ARG A 168 18.88 -20.47 25.55
C ARG A 168 17.47 -20.03 25.16
N ILE A 169 17.13 -18.76 25.41
CA ILE A 169 15.83 -18.18 25.06
C ILE A 169 15.54 -18.24 23.55
N ASP A 170 16.57 -18.36 22.70
CA ASP A 170 16.46 -18.55 21.25
C ASP A 170 15.66 -19.81 20.84
N LEU A 171 15.57 -20.80 21.74
CA LEU A 171 14.77 -22.01 21.54
C LEU A 171 13.27 -21.79 21.72
N VAL A 172 12.86 -20.67 22.33
CA VAL A 172 11.48 -20.36 22.70
C VAL A 172 10.98 -19.19 21.88
N GLN A 173 9.84 -19.37 21.22
CA GLN A 173 9.16 -18.31 20.49
C GLN A 173 7.70 -18.21 20.91
N ARG A 174 7.14 -17.00 20.91
CA ARG A 174 5.70 -16.82 21.14
C ARG A 174 4.90 -17.54 20.05
N TYR A 175 3.89 -18.30 20.45
CA TYR A 175 2.99 -18.94 19.48
C TYR A 175 2.07 -17.88 18.86
N VAL A 176 2.09 -17.78 17.53
CA VAL A 176 1.18 -16.93 16.75
C VAL A 176 0.32 -17.86 15.88
N GLY A 177 -0.99 -17.90 16.14
CA GLY A 177 -1.91 -18.81 15.46
C GLY A 177 -3.23 -18.15 15.04
N THR A 178 -3.94 -18.80 14.11
CA THR A 178 -5.14 -18.26 13.45
C THR A 178 -6.43 -18.40 14.27
N GLY A 179 -6.38 -18.16 15.58
CA GLY A 179 -7.57 -18.09 16.45
C GLY A 179 -8.16 -19.42 16.94
N ARG A 180 -7.55 -20.57 16.63
CA ARG A 180 -7.87 -21.85 17.31
C ARG A 180 -6.85 -22.12 18.41
N THR A 181 -7.30 -22.42 19.62
CA THR A 181 -6.42 -22.81 20.73
C THR A 181 -5.75 -24.14 20.38
N PRO A 182 -4.41 -24.16 20.19
CA PRO A 182 -3.71 -25.39 19.88
C PRO A 182 -3.71 -26.33 21.09
N LYS A 183 -3.57 -27.64 20.83
CA LYS A 183 -3.29 -28.61 21.89
C LYS A 183 -1.82 -28.48 22.33
N LEU A 184 -1.59 -28.53 23.64
CA LEU A 184 -0.23 -28.60 24.19
C LEU A 184 0.45 -29.88 23.71
N SER A 185 1.74 -29.79 23.39
CA SER A 185 2.53 -30.93 22.93
C SER A 185 2.89 -31.85 24.09
N LYS A 186 3.00 -33.16 23.82
CA LYS A 186 3.50 -34.15 24.80
C LYS A 186 5.02 -34.26 24.71
N LEU A 187 5.70 -34.23 25.86
CA LEU A 187 7.14 -34.42 25.92
C LEU A 187 7.51 -35.89 25.67
N GLY A 188 8.63 -36.13 24.98
CA GLY A 188 9.06 -37.47 24.56
C GLY A 188 8.27 -38.08 23.39
N GLY A 189 7.20 -37.41 22.91
CA GLY A 189 6.45 -37.86 21.75
C GLY A 189 7.14 -37.57 20.41
N THR A 190 6.95 -38.45 19.42
CA THR A 190 7.47 -38.23 18.04
C THR A 190 6.55 -37.33 17.19
N GLU A 191 5.39 -36.93 17.71
CA GLU A 191 4.39 -36.15 16.96
C GLU A 191 4.94 -34.79 16.51
N TRP A 192 5.61 -34.06 17.40
CA TRP A 192 6.23 -32.78 17.06
C TRP A 192 7.30 -32.94 15.99
N ALA A 193 8.21 -33.90 16.16
CA ALA A 193 9.26 -34.19 15.19
C ALA A 193 8.69 -34.57 13.81
N LYS A 194 7.67 -35.44 13.77
CA LYS A 194 6.96 -35.82 12.53
C LYS A 194 6.29 -34.61 11.87
N ARG A 195 5.63 -33.75 12.66
CA ARG A 195 4.97 -32.54 12.16
C ARG A 195 5.98 -31.54 11.60
N THR A 196 7.08 -31.30 12.32
CA THR A 196 8.18 -30.44 11.89
C THR A 196 8.82 -30.96 10.60
N LYS A 197 9.08 -32.28 10.51
CA LYS A 197 9.60 -32.90 9.29
C LYS A 197 8.66 -32.69 8.10
N LYS A 198 7.37 -32.98 8.28
CA LYS A 198 6.37 -32.77 7.22
C LYS A 198 6.31 -31.30 6.75
N VAL A 199 6.45 -30.35 7.67
CA VAL A 199 6.50 -28.92 7.32
C VAL A 199 7.81 -28.59 6.61
N ALA A 200 8.94 -29.13 7.04
CA ALA A 200 10.23 -28.95 6.38
C ALA A 200 10.21 -29.48 4.94
N ASP A 201 9.70 -30.69 4.72
CA ASP A 201 9.55 -31.30 3.39
C ASP A 201 8.67 -30.40 2.48
N ALA A 202 7.57 -29.86 3.00
CA ALA A 202 6.70 -28.96 2.24
C ALA A 202 7.34 -27.59 1.95
N VAL A 203 8.19 -27.09 2.85
CA VAL A 203 8.96 -25.84 2.62
C VAL A 203 10.05 -26.08 1.57
N GLU A 204 10.69 -27.25 1.59
CA GLU A 204 11.68 -27.64 0.58
C GLU A 204 11.04 -27.76 -0.81
N GLU A 205 9.89 -28.42 -0.91
CA GLU A 205 9.12 -28.51 -2.17
C GLU A 205 8.77 -27.12 -2.71
N LEU A 206 8.31 -26.22 -1.85
CA LEU A 206 8.03 -24.83 -2.22
C LEU A 206 9.30 -24.09 -2.68
N ALA A 207 10.43 -24.29 -2.01
CA ALA A 207 11.69 -23.65 -2.36
C ALA A 207 12.19 -24.12 -3.74
N VAL A 208 12.12 -25.42 -4.02
CA VAL A 208 12.46 -26.00 -5.32
C VAL A 208 11.57 -25.41 -6.42
N GLU A 209 10.27 -25.27 -6.16
CA GLU A 209 9.33 -24.68 -7.12
C GLU A 209 9.63 -23.20 -7.42
N LEU A 210 9.94 -22.41 -6.39
CA LEU A 210 10.32 -21.00 -6.57
C LEU A 210 11.62 -20.86 -7.37
N LEU A 211 12.63 -21.70 -7.07
CA LEU A 211 13.90 -21.74 -7.79
C LEU A 211 13.70 -22.14 -9.26
N ALA A 212 12.87 -23.13 -9.53
CA ALA A 212 12.56 -23.56 -10.90
C ALA A 212 11.90 -22.44 -11.71
N THR A 213 10.98 -21.69 -11.09
CA THR A 213 10.34 -20.53 -11.71
C THR A 213 11.37 -19.44 -12.02
N GLN A 214 12.28 -19.14 -11.08
CA GLN A 214 13.33 -18.15 -11.30
C GLN A 214 14.34 -18.58 -12.37
N ALA A 215 14.71 -19.85 -12.44
CA ALA A 215 15.58 -20.38 -13.48
C ALA A 215 14.94 -20.21 -14.87
N GLN A 216 13.63 -20.49 -15.01
CA GLN A 216 12.90 -20.28 -16.27
C GLN A 216 12.90 -18.80 -16.68
N ARG A 217 12.74 -17.88 -15.73
CA ARG A 217 12.76 -16.43 -15.96
C ARG A 217 14.15 -15.90 -16.33
N ALA A 218 15.21 -16.44 -15.72
CA ALA A 218 16.58 -16.01 -16.00
C ALA A 218 17.03 -16.35 -17.43
N VAL A 219 16.49 -17.41 -18.01
CA VAL A 219 16.78 -17.82 -19.41
C VAL A 219 15.95 -17.01 -20.41
N ARG A 220 14.78 -16.51 -20.00
CA ARG A 220 13.93 -15.67 -20.86
C ARG A 220 14.38 -14.22 -20.82
N GLN A 221 14.77 -13.71 -21.98
CA GLN A 221 14.94 -12.28 -22.21
C GLN A 221 13.74 -11.77 -23.00
N GLY A 222 13.06 -10.76 -22.46
CA GLY A 222 12.04 -10.00 -23.15
C GLY A 222 12.59 -8.63 -23.56
N PRO A 223 12.02 -7.97 -24.58
CA PRO A 223 12.40 -6.60 -24.88
C PRO A 223 12.01 -5.70 -23.70
N PRO A 224 12.98 -5.00 -23.08
CA PRO A 224 12.72 -4.12 -21.95
C PRO A 224 11.77 -3.00 -22.36
N LEU A 225 11.04 -2.46 -21.39
CA LEU A 225 10.27 -1.25 -21.60
C LEU A 225 11.23 -0.06 -21.74
N GLY A 226 10.84 0.94 -22.53
CA GLY A 226 11.61 2.18 -22.66
C GLY A 226 11.47 3.09 -21.43
N PRO A 227 12.27 4.17 -21.37
CA PRO A 227 12.14 5.19 -20.33
C PRO A 227 10.75 5.84 -20.37
N ASP A 228 10.41 6.54 -19.30
CA ASP A 228 9.13 7.24 -19.20
C ASP A 228 8.96 8.32 -20.27
N GLY A 229 7.77 8.38 -20.86
CA GLY A 229 7.37 9.44 -21.79
C GLY A 229 6.65 10.60 -21.10
N PRO A 230 6.36 11.70 -21.81
CA PRO A 230 5.72 12.90 -21.26
C PRO A 230 4.38 12.61 -20.56
N TRP A 231 3.56 11.71 -21.13
CA TRP A 231 2.28 11.31 -20.54
C TRP A 231 2.42 10.61 -19.18
N GLN A 232 3.51 9.88 -18.94
CA GLN A 232 3.75 9.28 -17.63
C GLN A 232 3.96 10.37 -16.57
N HIS A 233 4.77 11.38 -16.88
CA HIS A 233 5.01 12.51 -15.98
C HIS A 233 3.75 13.34 -15.73
N GLU A 234 2.93 13.54 -16.75
CA GLU A 234 1.63 14.20 -16.62
C GLU A 234 0.68 13.44 -15.68
N LEU A 235 0.53 12.12 -15.87
CA LEU A 235 -0.30 11.26 -15.04
C LEU A 235 0.15 11.29 -13.57
N GLU A 236 1.45 11.23 -13.33
CA GLU A 236 2.04 11.26 -11.99
C GLU A 236 1.85 12.63 -11.33
N SER A 237 2.03 13.71 -12.08
CA SER A 237 1.83 15.08 -11.60
C SER A 237 0.35 15.42 -11.36
N ALA A 238 -0.58 14.72 -12.02
CA ALA A 238 -2.01 14.89 -11.82
C ALA A 238 -2.53 14.24 -10.52
N PHE A 239 -1.70 13.47 -9.81
CA PHE A 239 -2.08 12.85 -8.55
C PHE A 239 -2.25 13.92 -7.45
N GLY A 240 -3.43 13.97 -6.83
CA GLY A 240 -3.80 15.02 -5.88
C GLY A 240 -3.19 14.89 -4.48
N HIS A 241 -2.24 13.99 -4.28
CA HIS A 241 -1.58 13.77 -3.00
C HIS A 241 -0.06 13.69 -3.19
N ASP A 242 0.68 14.14 -2.19
CA ASP A 242 2.13 13.96 -2.16
C ASP A 242 2.49 12.49 -1.92
N ASP A 243 3.43 11.99 -2.72
CA ASP A 243 3.97 10.66 -2.52
C ASP A 243 4.83 10.57 -1.26
N THR A 244 4.73 9.45 -0.55
CA THR A 244 5.65 9.12 0.54
C THR A 244 7.00 8.65 0.00
N PRO A 245 8.10 8.74 0.79
CA PRO A 245 9.40 8.24 0.35
C PRO A 245 9.37 6.77 -0.08
N ASP A 246 8.60 5.94 0.61
CA ASP A 246 8.45 4.51 0.31
C ASP A 246 7.70 4.31 -1.02
N GLN A 247 6.70 5.15 -1.32
CA GLN A 247 5.99 5.11 -2.61
C GLN A 247 6.91 5.49 -3.76
N VAL A 248 7.70 6.56 -3.61
CA VAL A 248 8.68 6.98 -4.63
C VAL A 248 9.71 5.87 -4.88
N ALA A 249 10.23 5.25 -3.82
CA ALA A 249 11.17 4.14 -3.93
C ALA A 249 10.53 2.91 -4.58
N GLY A 250 9.29 2.58 -4.21
CA GLY A 250 8.53 1.46 -4.80
C GLY A 250 8.26 1.66 -6.28
N VAL A 251 7.78 2.83 -6.69
CA VAL A 251 7.56 3.18 -8.11
C VAL A 251 8.86 3.08 -8.90
N ARG A 252 9.95 3.65 -8.38
CA ARG A 252 11.26 3.57 -9.05
C ARG A 252 11.72 2.13 -9.25
N ALA A 253 11.63 1.30 -8.21
CA ALA A 253 12.05 -0.10 -8.29
C ALA A 253 11.22 -0.88 -9.33
N ILE A 254 9.89 -0.68 -9.34
CA ILE A 254 9.02 -1.29 -10.34
C ILE A 254 9.39 -0.85 -11.76
N LYS A 255 9.61 0.45 -11.99
CA LYS A 255 9.99 0.96 -13.31
C LYS A 255 11.35 0.41 -13.77
N GLN A 256 12.32 0.31 -12.88
CA GLN A 256 13.62 -0.29 -13.17
C GLN A 256 13.50 -1.77 -13.56
N ASP A 257 12.66 -2.54 -12.87
CA ASP A 257 12.44 -3.94 -13.24
C ASP A 257 11.76 -4.05 -14.61
N LEU A 258 10.78 -3.18 -14.89
CA LEU A 258 10.07 -3.12 -16.18
C LEU A 258 10.98 -2.72 -17.35
N GLU A 259 12.01 -1.92 -17.07
CA GLU A 259 13.08 -1.55 -18.02
C GLU A 259 14.19 -2.61 -18.11
N GLY A 260 14.12 -3.67 -17.31
CA GLY A 260 15.05 -4.79 -17.34
C GLY A 260 14.74 -5.81 -18.43
N GLU A 261 15.74 -6.62 -18.79
CA GLU A 261 15.59 -7.72 -19.76
C GLU A 261 14.84 -8.93 -19.18
N LYS A 262 14.89 -9.09 -17.85
CA LYS A 262 14.28 -10.21 -17.13
C LYS A 262 12.86 -9.82 -16.72
N PRO A 263 11.86 -10.70 -16.90
CA PRO A 263 10.52 -10.43 -16.39
C PRO A 263 10.56 -10.13 -14.89
N MET A 264 9.83 -9.12 -14.44
CA MET A 264 9.67 -8.69 -13.05
C MET A 264 8.78 -9.65 -12.22
N ASP A 265 9.22 -10.10 -11.04
CA ASP A 265 8.34 -10.70 -10.01
C ASP A 265 8.45 -9.89 -8.72
N ARG A 266 7.58 -8.88 -8.60
CA ARG A 266 7.62 -7.99 -7.45
C ARG A 266 6.39 -8.14 -6.58
N LEU A 267 6.60 -8.12 -5.28
CA LEU A 267 5.55 -7.98 -4.27
C LEU A 267 5.61 -6.60 -3.64
N LEU A 268 4.53 -5.84 -3.79
CA LEU A 268 4.30 -4.58 -3.11
C LEU A 268 3.47 -4.82 -1.84
N CYS A 269 4.11 -4.70 -0.69
CA CYS A 269 3.49 -4.80 0.62
C CYS A 269 3.21 -3.42 1.18
N GLY A 270 2.12 -3.26 1.92
CA GLY A 270 1.84 -2.05 2.68
C GLY A 270 0.44 -2.09 3.24
N ASP A 271 0.16 -1.35 4.30
CA ASP A 271 -1.15 -1.38 4.93
C ASP A 271 -2.26 -0.83 4.00
N VAL A 272 -3.52 -1.09 4.37
CA VAL A 272 -4.68 -0.53 3.66
C VAL A 272 -4.59 0.99 3.69
N GLY A 273 -4.73 1.64 2.53
CA GLY A 273 -4.66 3.10 2.40
C GLY A 273 -3.25 3.69 2.24
N TYR A 274 -2.20 2.87 2.13
CA TYR A 274 -0.82 3.36 1.92
C TYR A 274 -0.47 3.60 0.44
N GLY A 275 -1.48 3.69 -0.43
CA GLY A 275 -1.29 4.01 -1.85
C GLY A 275 -0.78 2.87 -2.73
N LYS A 276 -0.93 1.60 -2.33
CA LYS A 276 -0.59 0.44 -3.19
C LYS A 276 -1.21 0.53 -4.59
N THR A 277 -2.48 0.93 -4.65
CA THR A 277 -3.20 1.11 -5.91
C THR A 277 -2.57 2.18 -6.80
N GLU A 278 -2.06 3.27 -6.21
CA GLU A 278 -1.39 4.33 -6.97
C GLU A 278 -0.08 3.85 -7.59
N VAL A 279 0.72 3.13 -6.81
CA VAL A 279 1.99 2.55 -7.28
C VAL A 279 1.72 1.55 -8.42
N ALA A 280 0.71 0.69 -8.28
CA ALA A 280 0.31 -0.25 -9.33
C ALA A 280 -0.24 0.46 -10.58
N LEU A 281 -1.01 1.54 -10.40
CA LEU A 281 -1.57 2.31 -11.50
C LEU A 281 -0.49 2.92 -12.38
N ARG A 282 0.57 3.47 -11.78
CA ARG A 282 1.72 4.02 -12.53
C ARG A 282 2.49 2.95 -13.30
N ALA A 283 2.64 1.76 -12.73
CA ALA A 283 3.25 0.62 -13.40
C ALA A 283 2.42 0.18 -14.62
N VAL A 284 1.10 0.05 -14.45
CA VAL A 284 0.16 -0.26 -15.53
C VAL A 284 0.26 0.78 -16.64
N PHE A 285 0.23 2.07 -16.30
CA PHE A 285 0.31 3.14 -17.29
C PHE A 285 1.58 3.05 -18.14
N LYS A 286 2.75 2.82 -17.53
CA LYS A 286 4.02 2.64 -18.25
C LYS A 286 3.95 1.51 -19.27
N VAL A 287 3.32 0.38 -18.90
CA VAL A 287 3.14 -0.77 -19.80
C VAL A 287 2.20 -0.44 -20.96
N LEU A 288 1.09 0.26 -20.70
CA LEU A 288 0.16 0.70 -21.75
C LEU A 288 0.80 1.72 -22.70
N ALA A 289 1.54 2.69 -22.15
CA ALA A 289 2.27 3.70 -22.92
C ALA A 289 3.33 3.08 -23.86
N ALA A 290 3.83 1.90 -23.54
CA ALA A 290 4.73 1.13 -24.40
C ALA A 290 4.00 0.22 -25.43
N GLY A 291 2.67 0.32 -25.55
CA GLY A 291 1.87 -0.44 -26.50
C GLY A 291 1.70 -1.92 -26.13
N LYS A 292 1.83 -2.26 -24.85
CA LYS A 292 1.51 -3.60 -24.30
C LYS A 292 0.23 -3.53 -23.48
N GLN A 293 -0.50 -4.64 -23.41
CA GLN A 293 -1.71 -4.77 -22.60
C GLN A 293 -1.36 -5.09 -21.14
N ALA A 294 -2.26 -4.75 -20.22
CA ALA A 294 -2.15 -5.10 -18.81
C ALA A 294 -3.42 -5.78 -18.27
N ALA A 295 -3.26 -6.58 -17.23
CA ALA A 295 -4.36 -7.23 -16.53
C ALA A 295 -4.28 -6.99 -15.03
N ILE A 296 -5.41 -6.70 -14.37
CA ILE A 296 -5.51 -6.63 -12.90
C ILE A 296 -6.44 -7.74 -12.44
N LEU A 297 -5.87 -8.70 -11.71
CA LEU A 297 -6.58 -9.83 -11.14
C LEU A 297 -6.94 -9.54 -9.68
N VAL A 298 -8.24 -9.56 -9.38
CA VAL A 298 -8.79 -9.25 -8.05
C VAL A 298 -9.70 -10.37 -7.53
N PRO A 299 -9.83 -10.56 -6.20
CA PRO A 299 -10.53 -11.73 -5.67
C PRO A 299 -12.06 -11.59 -5.69
N THR A 300 -12.59 -10.37 -5.76
CA THR A 300 -14.04 -10.11 -5.71
C THR A 300 -14.48 -9.15 -6.81
N LYS A 301 -15.74 -9.26 -7.23
CA LYS A 301 -16.33 -8.36 -8.24
C LYS A 301 -16.44 -6.92 -7.72
N VAL A 302 -16.61 -6.77 -6.42
CA VAL A 302 -16.63 -5.47 -5.72
C VAL A 302 -15.29 -4.75 -5.87
N LEU A 303 -14.18 -5.43 -5.59
CA LEU A 303 -12.84 -4.87 -5.82
C LEU A 303 -12.59 -4.60 -7.30
N ALA A 304 -13.10 -5.44 -8.20
CA ALA A 304 -12.98 -5.21 -9.65
C ALA A 304 -13.63 -3.88 -10.05
N GLN A 305 -14.84 -3.61 -9.54
CA GLN A 305 -15.54 -2.36 -9.80
C GLN A 305 -14.84 -1.14 -9.18
N GLN A 306 -14.27 -1.29 -7.98
CA GLN A 306 -13.48 -0.22 -7.34
C GLN A 306 -12.24 0.15 -8.16
N HIS A 307 -11.46 -0.85 -8.59
CA HIS A 307 -10.33 -0.64 -9.49
C HIS A 307 -10.81 -0.06 -10.82
N LEU A 308 -11.86 -0.61 -11.44
CA LEU A 308 -12.40 -0.11 -12.71
C LEU A 308 -12.75 1.38 -12.66
N ARG A 309 -13.45 1.83 -11.61
CA ARG A 309 -13.78 3.25 -11.42
C ARG A 309 -12.53 4.11 -11.31
N THR A 310 -11.56 3.66 -10.51
CA THR A 310 -10.31 4.39 -10.27
C THR A 310 -9.48 4.52 -11.55
N PHE A 311 -9.27 3.41 -12.26
CA PHE A 311 -8.48 3.38 -13.49
C PHE A 311 -9.15 4.15 -14.63
N ARG A 312 -10.46 4.01 -14.83
CA ARG A 312 -11.19 4.82 -15.83
C ARG A 312 -11.10 6.31 -15.55
N ALA A 313 -11.27 6.73 -14.29
CA ALA A 313 -11.17 8.14 -13.93
C ALA A 313 -9.75 8.70 -14.17
N ARG A 314 -8.72 7.93 -13.82
CA ARG A 314 -7.33 8.35 -13.98
C ARG A 314 -6.84 8.29 -15.43
N PHE A 315 -7.37 7.37 -16.23
CA PHE A 315 -6.97 7.19 -17.63
C PHE A 315 -7.85 7.96 -18.62
N ALA A 316 -8.93 8.62 -18.16
CA ALA A 316 -9.83 9.40 -19.01
C ALA A 316 -9.15 10.42 -19.95
N PRO A 317 -8.03 11.09 -19.57
CA PRO A 317 -7.33 12.00 -20.48
C PRO A 317 -6.55 11.31 -21.61
N TYR A 318 -6.42 9.99 -21.59
CA TYR A 318 -5.54 9.22 -22.46
C TYR A 318 -6.34 8.26 -23.35
N PRO A 319 -5.80 7.87 -24.51
CA PRO A 319 -6.50 7.01 -25.46
C PRO A 319 -6.38 5.52 -25.08
N PHE A 320 -6.61 5.17 -23.81
CA PHE A 320 -6.55 3.80 -23.32
C PHE A 320 -7.94 3.24 -23.03
N GLU A 321 -8.24 2.06 -23.58
CA GLU A 321 -9.50 1.37 -23.35
C GLU A 321 -9.40 0.46 -22.12
N VAL A 322 -10.27 0.72 -21.13
CA VAL A 322 -10.32 -0.02 -19.86
C VAL A 322 -11.62 -0.81 -19.74
N ALA A 323 -11.49 -2.13 -19.79
CA ALA A 323 -12.62 -3.06 -19.70
C ALA A 323 -12.62 -3.86 -18.39
N ALA A 324 -13.78 -4.40 -18.04
CA ALA A 324 -13.94 -5.33 -16.93
C ALA A 324 -14.28 -6.73 -17.43
N LEU A 325 -13.73 -7.76 -16.77
CA LEU A 325 -14.08 -9.15 -17.01
C LEU A 325 -14.58 -9.79 -15.72
N THR A 326 -15.86 -9.55 -15.45
CA THR A 326 -16.54 -10.04 -14.25
C THR A 326 -17.92 -10.56 -14.62
N SER A 327 -18.50 -11.42 -13.78
CA SER A 327 -19.86 -11.89 -14.07
C SER A 327 -20.93 -10.78 -14.02
N LEU A 328 -20.61 -9.58 -13.49
CA LEU A 328 -21.54 -8.44 -13.43
C LEU A 328 -21.79 -7.83 -14.81
N GLU A 329 -20.81 -7.91 -15.71
CA GLU A 329 -20.91 -7.34 -17.06
C GLU A 329 -21.88 -8.11 -17.97
N GLY A 330 -22.28 -9.33 -17.57
CA GLY A 330 -23.11 -10.22 -18.36
C GLY A 330 -22.33 -11.04 -19.40
N ALA A 331 -22.95 -12.12 -19.88
CA ALA A 331 -22.28 -13.08 -20.75
C ALA A 331 -22.00 -12.57 -22.17
N ALA A 332 -22.80 -11.63 -22.67
CA ALA A 332 -22.60 -11.03 -23.99
C ALA A 332 -21.39 -10.08 -23.97
N THR A 333 -21.37 -9.15 -23.02
CA THR A 333 -20.26 -8.19 -22.81
C THR A 333 -18.95 -8.91 -22.56
N ASN A 334 -18.91 -9.88 -21.64
CA ASN A 334 -17.68 -10.67 -21.39
C ASN A 334 -17.16 -11.38 -22.65
N ARG A 335 -18.06 -11.91 -23.49
CA ARG A 335 -17.65 -12.55 -24.76
C ARG A 335 -17.06 -11.53 -25.73
N GLN A 336 -17.61 -10.32 -25.77
CA GLN A 336 -17.08 -9.25 -26.59
C GLN A 336 -15.72 -8.77 -26.08
N THR A 337 -15.59 -8.51 -24.78
CA THR A 337 -14.32 -8.12 -24.15
C THR A 337 -13.21 -9.14 -24.42
N ILE A 338 -13.50 -10.45 -24.34
CA ILE A 338 -12.49 -11.48 -24.65
C ILE A 338 -12.02 -11.42 -26.10
N ARG A 339 -12.91 -11.12 -27.05
CA ARG A 339 -12.52 -10.93 -28.46
C ARG A 339 -11.67 -9.68 -28.62
N ASP A 340 -12.11 -8.57 -28.02
CA ASP A 340 -11.42 -7.28 -28.12
C ASP A 340 -10.04 -7.34 -27.47
N MET A 341 -9.88 -8.10 -26.37
CA MET A 341 -8.57 -8.39 -25.76
C MET A 341 -7.64 -9.15 -26.71
N ALA A 342 -8.15 -10.17 -27.41
CA ALA A 342 -7.36 -10.97 -28.34
C ALA A 342 -6.95 -10.18 -29.59
N GLU A 343 -7.75 -9.19 -29.97
CA GLU A 343 -7.48 -8.29 -31.10
C GLU A 343 -6.67 -7.05 -30.73
N GLY A 344 -6.40 -6.83 -29.43
CA GLY A 344 -5.64 -5.67 -28.94
C GLY A 344 -6.46 -4.37 -28.88
N ARG A 345 -7.79 -4.45 -28.90
CA ARG A 345 -8.70 -3.28 -28.79
C ARG A 345 -8.94 -2.84 -27.33
N VAL A 346 -8.54 -3.65 -26.36
CA VAL A 346 -8.59 -3.35 -24.92
C VAL A 346 -7.17 -3.30 -24.37
N ASP A 347 -6.77 -2.17 -23.81
CA ASP A 347 -5.42 -1.98 -23.27
C ASP A 347 -5.30 -2.54 -21.85
N LEU A 348 -6.30 -2.28 -21.01
CA LEU A 348 -6.35 -2.74 -19.63
C LEU A 348 -7.62 -3.53 -19.36
N VAL A 349 -7.46 -4.74 -18.81
CA VAL A 349 -8.60 -5.52 -18.30
C VAL A 349 -8.51 -5.72 -16.79
N ILE A 350 -9.61 -5.45 -16.10
CA ILE A 350 -9.73 -5.63 -14.66
C ILE A 350 -10.75 -6.74 -14.41
N GLY A 351 -10.35 -7.80 -13.73
CA GLY A 351 -11.21 -8.98 -13.67
C GLY A 351 -10.96 -9.89 -12.49
N THR A 352 -11.94 -10.75 -12.27
CA THR A 352 -11.84 -11.81 -11.27
C THR A 352 -11.13 -13.03 -11.85
N HIS A 353 -11.21 -14.17 -11.16
CA HIS A 353 -10.76 -15.47 -11.67
C HIS A 353 -11.19 -15.81 -13.11
N ARG A 354 -12.24 -15.17 -13.64
CA ARG A 354 -12.64 -15.29 -15.05
C ARG A 354 -11.50 -15.00 -16.04
N LEU A 355 -10.57 -14.09 -15.70
CA LEU A 355 -9.38 -13.78 -16.49
C LEU A 355 -8.42 -14.97 -16.66
N LEU A 356 -8.47 -15.94 -15.75
CA LEU A 356 -7.64 -17.14 -15.79
C LEU A 356 -8.24 -18.26 -16.64
N GLY A 357 -9.41 -18.02 -17.27
CA GLY A 357 -10.06 -18.94 -18.17
C GLY A 357 -9.17 -19.36 -19.35
N LYS A 358 -9.32 -20.59 -19.83
CA LYS A 358 -8.50 -21.12 -20.94
C LYS A 358 -8.77 -20.41 -22.28
N ASP A 359 -9.95 -19.81 -22.41
CA ASP A 359 -10.40 -19.06 -23.57
C ASP A 359 -9.92 -17.60 -23.60
N VAL A 360 -9.36 -17.10 -22.49
CA VAL A 360 -8.83 -15.74 -22.40
C VAL A 360 -7.45 -15.70 -23.04
N LYS A 361 -7.32 -14.89 -24.09
CA LYS A 361 -6.06 -14.63 -24.79
C LYS A 361 -5.86 -13.13 -24.92
N PHE A 362 -4.63 -12.70 -24.73
CA PHE A 362 -4.19 -11.33 -24.96
C PHE A 362 -3.39 -11.28 -26.26
N GLN A 363 -3.44 -10.16 -26.97
CA GLN A 363 -2.59 -9.92 -28.12
C GLN A 363 -1.13 -9.72 -27.68
N LYS A 364 -0.90 -8.84 -26.70
CA LYS A 364 0.44 -8.47 -26.20
C LYS A 364 0.42 -8.17 -24.70
N LEU A 365 0.22 -9.18 -23.86
CA LEU A 365 0.22 -8.99 -22.40
C LEU A 365 1.64 -8.65 -21.91
N GLY A 366 1.78 -7.47 -21.28
CA GLY A 366 3.04 -6.99 -20.70
C GLY A 366 3.09 -7.09 -19.18
N LEU A 367 1.97 -6.87 -18.48
CA LEU A 367 1.94 -6.86 -17.01
C LEU A 367 0.68 -7.51 -16.45
N VAL A 368 0.85 -8.32 -15.40
CA VAL A 368 -0.24 -8.81 -14.56
C VAL A 368 -0.09 -8.27 -13.14
N VAL A 369 -1.05 -7.47 -12.69
CA VAL A 369 -1.17 -7.07 -11.30
C VAL A 369 -2.09 -8.06 -10.58
N VAL A 370 -1.66 -8.61 -9.44
CA VAL A 370 -2.46 -9.53 -8.63
C VAL A 370 -2.71 -8.92 -7.26
N ASP A 371 -3.97 -8.60 -6.95
CA ASP A 371 -4.36 -8.03 -5.66
C ASP A 371 -4.87 -9.12 -4.72
N GLU A 372 -4.39 -9.14 -3.47
CA GLU A 372 -4.76 -10.11 -2.43
C GLU A 372 -4.68 -11.58 -2.89
N GLU A 373 -3.53 -11.98 -3.44
CA GLU A 373 -3.24 -13.30 -4.00
C GLU A 373 -3.65 -14.49 -3.09
N GLN A 374 -3.58 -14.31 -1.77
CA GLN A 374 -3.95 -15.34 -0.79
C GLN A 374 -5.44 -15.74 -0.84
N ARG A 375 -6.30 -14.91 -1.43
CA ARG A 375 -7.75 -15.17 -1.58
C ARG A 375 -8.09 -16.06 -2.78
N PHE A 376 -7.14 -16.38 -3.64
CA PHE A 376 -7.36 -17.24 -4.81
C PHE A 376 -7.25 -18.73 -4.46
N GLY A 377 -8.08 -19.55 -5.10
CA GLY A 377 -8.06 -21.01 -4.96
C GLY A 377 -6.86 -21.65 -5.65
N VAL A 378 -6.61 -22.94 -5.35
CA VAL A 378 -5.45 -23.70 -5.84
C VAL A 378 -5.34 -23.68 -7.37
N GLN A 379 -6.42 -23.98 -8.09
CA GLN A 379 -6.42 -24.00 -9.56
C GLN A 379 -6.07 -22.64 -10.19
N HIS A 380 -6.48 -21.55 -9.55
CA HIS A 380 -6.15 -20.19 -10.01
C HIS A 380 -4.67 -19.89 -9.82
N LYS A 381 -4.08 -20.35 -8.71
CA LYS A 381 -2.65 -20.20 -8.42
C LYS A 381 -1.79 -20.97 -9.41
N GLU A 382 -2.18 -22.19 -9.79
CA GLU A 382 -1.48 -22.95 -10.84
C GLU A 382 -1.47 -22.22 -12.19
N ARG A 383 -2.60 -21.61 -12.58
CA ARG A 383 -2.64 -20.79 -13.80
C ARG A 383 -1.75 -19.56 -13.71
N LEU A 384 -1.73 -18.90 -12.55
CA LEU A 384 -0.85 -17.75 -12.28
C LEU A 384 0.63 -18.13 -12.34
N LYS A 385 1.02 -19.32 -11.87
CA LYS A 385 2.39 -19.83 -11.98
C LYS A 385 2.87 -19.85 -13.43
N GLY A 386 2.02 -20.34 -14.35
CA GLY A 386 2.33 -20.32 -15.78
C GLY A 386 2.49 -18.91 -16.35
N LEU A 387 1.68 -17.94 -15.90
CA LEU A 387 1.82 -16.54 -16.32
C LEU A 387 3.07 -15.87 -15.74
N ARG A 388 3.45 -16.20 -14.49
CA ARG A 388 4.65 -15.69 -13.81
C ARG A 388 5.94 -16.06 -14.54
N ALA A 389 5.99 -17.19 -15.24
CA ALA A 389 7.17 -17.58 -16.00
C ALA A 389 7.41 -16.67 -17.23
N ASP A 390 6.36 -16.02 -17.73
CA ASP A 390 6.33 -15.47 -19.08
C ASP A 390 6.16 -13.94 -19.14
N VAL A 391 5.58 -13.34 -18.11
CA VAL A 391 5.11 -11.94 -18.09
C VAL A 391 5.55 -11.25 -16.79
N ASP A 392 5.70 -9.93 -16.82
CA ASP A 392 5.90 -9.13 -15.61
C ASP A 392 4.70 -9.30 -14.66
N VAL A 393 4.98 -9.56 -13.38
CA VAL A 393 3.97 -9.75 -12.34
C VAL A 393 4.23 -8.83 -11.16
N LEU A 394 3.23 -8.01 -10.84
CA LEU A 394 3.20 -7.17 -9.65
C LEU A 394 2.12 -7.66 -8.70
N SER A 395 2.51 -8.25 -7.57
CA SER A 395 1.55 -8.69 -6.55
C SER A 395 1.37 -7.60 -5.49
N LEU A 396 0.14 -7.38 -5.03
CA LEU A 396 -0.20 -6.40 -4.00
C LEU A 396 -0.69 -7.15 -2.75
N SER A 397 -0.17 -6.77 -1.59
CA SER A 397 -0.63 -7.35 -0.32
C SER A 397 -0.80 -6.28 0.74
N ALA A 398 -1.94 -6.30 1.42
CA ALA A 398 -2.16 -5.49 2.60
C ALA A 398 -1.38 -5.96 3.83
N THR A 399 -0.99 -7.23 3.88
CA THR A 399 -0.29 -7.81 5.03
C THR A 399 1.21 -7.66 4.89
N PRO A 400 1.90 -6.96 5.80
CA PRO A 400 3.36 -6.88 5.77
C PRO A 400 3.98 -8.27 5.96
N ILE A 401 5.03 -8.56 5.20
CA ILE A 401 5.79 -9.80 5.33
C ILE A 401 6.81 -9.67 6.46
N PRO A 402 6.97 -10.70 7.33
CA PRO A 402 8.03 -10.70 8.33
C PRO A 402 9.41 -10.50 7.71
N ARG A 403 10.26 -9.68 8.33
CA ARG A 403 11.60 -9.35 7.79
C ARG A 403 12.48 -10.58 7.54
N THR A 404 12.36 -11.61 8.37
CA THR A 404 13.07 -12.89 8.20
C THR A 404 12.64 -13.61 6.93
N LEU A 405 11.34 -13.62 6.61
CA LEU A 405 10.83 -14.15 5.35
C LEU A 405 11.24 -13.28 4.17
N HIS A 406 11.23 -11.95 4.32
CA HIS A 406 11.74 -11.05 3.29
C HIS A 406 13.21 -11.36 2.95
N MET A 407 14.09 -11.50 3.95
CA MET A 407 15.49 -11.85 3.73
C MET A 407 15.66 -13.24 3.10
N ALA A 408 14.84 -14.22 3.47
CA ALA A 408 14.86 -15.56 2.88
C ALA A 408 14.40 -15.59 1.41
N LEU A 409 13.58 -14.61 1.00
CA LEU A 409 13.07 -14.49 -0.37
C LEU A 409 13.92 -13.57 -1.26
N LEU A 410 14.94 -12.90 -0.70
CA LEU A 410 15.85 -12.07 -1.51
C LEU A 410 16.53 -12.91 -2.59
N GLY A 411 16.49 -12.42 -3.84
CA GLY A 411 16.97 -13.14 -5.02
C GLY A 411 15.99 -14.17 -5.60
N LEU A 412 14.95 -14.56 -4.86
CA LEU A 412 13.84 -15.38 -5.34
C LEU A 412 12.61 -14.56 -5.71
N ARG A 413 12.39 -13.43 -5.04
CA ARG A 413 11.29 -12.50 -5.30
C ARG A 413 11.65 -11.12 -4.80
N ASP A 414 11.45 -10.11 -5.64
CA ASP A 414 11.68 -8.73 -5.24
C ASP A 414 10.51 -8.20 -4.41
N ILE A 415 10.80 -7.45 -3.36
CA ILE A 415 9.79 -6.96 -2.41
C ILE A 415 10.00 -5.47 -2.17
N SER A 416 8.91 -4.71 -2.26
CA SER A 416 8.85 -3.29 -1.91
C SER A 416 7.84 -3.09 -0.79
N ASN A 417 8.25 -2.42 0.29
CA ASN A 417 7.39 -2.18 1.46
C ASN A 417 7.00 -0.70 1.55
N LEU A 418 5.71 -0.43 1.71
CA LEU A 418 5.15 0.88 1.99
C LEU A 418 4.81 0.95 3.48
N THR A 419 5.69 1.57 4.27
CA THR A 419 5.59 1.65 5.74
C THR A 419 5.23 3.04 6.24
N THR A 420 5.39 4.05 5.39
CA THR A 420 5.05 5.44 5.70
C THR A 420 3.59 5.71 5.30
N PRO A 421 2.70 6.05 6.25
CA PRO A 421 1.33 6.43 5.92
C PRO A 421 1.31 7.76 5.12
N PRO A 422 0.37 7.94 4.17
CA PRO A 422 0.20 9.21 3.46
C PRO A 422 -0.13 10.38 4.39
N LEU A 423 0.22 11.59 3.96
CA LEU A 423 -0.09 12.83 4.69
C LEU A 423 -1.60 13.01 4.88
N GLY A 424 -2.01 13.50 6.05
CA GLY A 424 -3.42 13.71 6.40
C GLY A 424 -4.14 12.46 6.92
N ARG A 425 -3.49 11.30 6.97
CA ARG A 425 -4.05 10.14 7.66
C ARG A 425 -3.93 10.30 9.17
N HIS A 426 -5.07 10.54 9.82
CA HIS A 426 -5.14 10.48 11.27
C HIS A 426 -5.20 9.01 11.74
N PRO A 427 -4.53 8.67 12.86
CA PRO A 427 -4.72 7.38 13.51
C PRO A 427 -6.20 7.12 13.80
N ILE A 428 -6.62 5.87 13.71
CA ILE A 428 -7.99 5.48 14.06
C ILE A 428 -8.11 5.59 15.59
N GLU A 429 -8.99 6.48 16.07
CA GLU A 429 -9.33 6.56 17.49
C GLU A 429 -10.14 5.32 17.88
N THR A 430 -9.57 4.45 18.72
CA THR A 430 -10.23 3.22 19.17
C THR A 430 -10.72 3.41 20.61
N LYS A 431 -12.01 3.22 20.84
CA LYS A 431 -12.62 3.27 22.18
C LYS A 431 -13.11 1.89 22.58
N VAL A 432 -12.74 1.46 23.78
CA VAL A 432 -13.26 0.25 24.42
C VAL A 432 -14.19 0.68 25.54
N ALA A 433 -15.47 0.39 25.41
CA ALA A 433 -16.52 0.81 26.34
C ALA A 433 -17.54 -0.33 26.54
N ARG A 434 -18.37 -0.21 27.57
CA ARG A 434 -19.57 -1.03 27.67
C ARG A 434 -20.57 -0.60 26.60
N GLU A 435 -21.40 -1.55 26.17
CA GLU A 435 -22.47 -1.28 25.22
C GLU A 435 -23.53 -0.42 25.91
N GLU A 436 -23.67 0.83 25.46
CA GLU A 436 -24.63 1.80 25.96
C GLU A 436 -25.35 2.46 24.77
N ASP A 437 -26.67 2.46 24.79
CA ASP A 437 -27.51 2.97 23.70
C ASP A 437 -27.15 4.39 23.27
N ALA A 438 -26.87 5.28 24.24
CA ALA A 438 -26.48 6.66 23.97
C ALA A 438 -25.15 6.76 23.21
N LEU A 439 -24.16 5.95 23.59
CA LEU A 439 -22.86 5.92 22.93
C LEU A 439 -22.97 5.46 21.47
N VAL A 440 -23.73 4.39 21.25
CA VAL A 440 -23.96 3.84 19.91
C VAL A 440 -24.70 4.87 19.06
N ARG A 441 -25.80 5.42 19.56
CA ARG A 441 -26.58 6.45 18.86
C ARG A 441 -25.75 7.67 18.46
N ASP A 442 -24.92 8.19 19.36
CA ASP A 442 -24.07 9.34 19.08
C ASP A 442 -23.00 9.02 18.02
N ALA A 443 -22.46 7.80 18.01
CA ALA A 443 -21.53 7.34 16.98
C ALA A 443 -22.21 7.26 15.61
N LEU A 444 -23.42 6.68 15.54
CA LEU A 444 -24.21 6.57 14.31
C LEU A 444 -24.54 7.96 13.74
N LEU A 445 -25.04 8.87 14.58
CA LEU A 445 -25.39 10.23 14.16
C LEU A 445 -24.18 11.05 13.71
N ARG A 446 -23.04 10.93 14.41
CA ARG A 446 -21.81 11.61 14.04
C ARG A 446 -21.31 11.18 12.66
N GLU A 447 -21.33 9.88 12.40
CA GLU A 447 -20.88 9.33 11.11
C GLU A 447 -21.80 9.76 9.98
N ARG A 448 -23.12 9.69 10.20
CA ARG A 448 -24.13 10.12 9.23
C ARG A 448 -24.07 11.62 8.95
N ALA A 449 -23.86 12.46 9.97
CA ALA A 449 -23.78 13.91 9.82
C ALA A 449 -22.62 14.36 8.91
N ARG A 450 -21.56 13.56 8.80
CA ARG A 450 -20.44 13.79 7.86
C ARG A 450 -20.60 13.06 6.52
N GLY A 451 -21.76 12.47 6.26
CA GLY A 451 -22.02 11.67 5.06
C GLY A 451 -21.19 10.38 4.98
N GLY A 452 -20.72 9.89 6.12
CA GLY A 452 -19.96 8.65 6.23
C GLY A 452 -20.86 7.42 6.29
N GLN A 453 -20.23 6.24 6.28
CA GLN A 453 -20.91 4.96 6.35
C GLN A 453 -20.40 4.11 7.52
N ILE A 454 -21.23 3.21 8.03
CA ILE A 454 -21.01 2.54 9.31
C ILE A 454 -20.93 1.02 9.14
N PHE A 455 -19.88 0.41 9.71
CA PHE A 455 -19.80 -1.05 9.84
C PHE A 455 -20.19 -1.49 11.25
N VAL A 456 -21.25 -2.31 11.35
CA VAL A 456 -21.64 -2.99 12.61
C VAL A 456 -21.32 -4.48 12.51
N VAL A 457 -20.48 -4.98 13.41
CA VAL A 457 -20.04 -6.38 13.43
C VAL A 457 -20.76 -7.14 14.53
N ASN A 458 -21.61 -8.08 14.14
CA ASN A 458 -22.29 -8.98 15.06
C ASN A 458 -21.76 -10.42 14.90
N PRO A 459 -21.23 -11.06 15.96
CA PRO A 459 -20.63 -12.39 15.88
C PRO A 459 -21.63 -13.51 15.57
N ARG A 460 -22.95 -13.31 15.80
CA ARG A 460 -23.97 -14.35 15.63
C ARG A 460 -25.01 -13.97 14.58
N ILE A 461 -25.08 -14.77 13.51
CA ILE A 461 -26.04 -14.58 12.40
C ILE A 461 -27.50 -14.50 12.90
N ARG A 462 -27.86 -15.36 13.87
CA ARG A 462 -29.22 -15.43 14.42
C ARG A 462 -29.68 -14.13 15.12
N ASP A 463 -28.74 -13.32 15.59
CA ASP A 463 -29.03 -12.11 16.35
C ASP A 463 -29.10 -10.87 15.41
N LEU A 464 -28.74 -11.01 14.12
CA LEU A 464 -28.76 -9.90 13.16
C LEU A 464 -30.11 -9.18 13.05
N PRO A 465 -31.27 -9.86 12.97
CA PRO A 465 -32.56 -9.16 12.90
C PRO A 465 -32.87 -8.35 14.16
N LEU A 466 -32.38 -8.80 15.33
CA LEU A 466 -32.55 -8.07 16.58
C LEU A 466 -31.67 -6.83 16.61
N VAL A 467 -30.40 -6.97 16.20
CA VAL A 467 -29.46 -5.84 16.10
C VAL A 467 -29.95 -4.80 15.10
N GLU A 468 -30.46 -5.23 13.93
CA GLU A 468 -31.02 -4.32 12.92
C GLU A 468 -32.19 -3.50 13.48
N ARG A 469 -33.12 -4.16 14.21
CA ARG A 469 -34.22 -3.46 14.87
C ARG A 469 -33.74 -2.50 15.95
N TRP A 470 -32.81 -2.94 16.80
CA TRP A 470 -32.23 -2.10 17.85
C TRP A 470 -31.57 -0.84 17.27
N LEU A 471 -30.82 -0.96 16.16
CA LEU A 471 -30.23 0.19 15.48
C LEU A 471 -31.28 1.14 14.89
N LEU A 472 -32.37 0.61 14.33
CA LEU A 472 -33.50 1.42 13.83
C LEU A 472 -34.27 2.09 14.98
N ASP A 473 -34.38 1.45 16.14
CA ASP A 473 -35.00 2.06 17.33
C ASP A 473 -34.15 3.25 17.84
N LEU A 474 -32.82 3.16 17.75
CA LEU A 474 -31.90 4.25 18.10
C LEU A 474 -31.91 5.40 17.08
N VAL A 475 -31.90 5.06 15.78
CA VAL A 475 -31.88 6.01 14.66
C VAL A 475 -32.79 5.49 13.52
N PRO A 476 -34.07 5.92 13.48
CA PRO A 476 -35.08 5.36 12.56
C PRO A 476 -34.81 5.56 11.06
N ASP A 477 -34.04 6.58 10.71
CA ASP A 477 -33.81 6.96 9.31
C ASP A 477 -32.57 6.29 8.67
N LEU A 478 -31.99 5.27 9.30
CA LEU A 478 -30.82 4.56 8.76
C LEU A 478 -31.23 3.58 7.65
N ALA A 479 -30.55 3.67 6.51
CA ALA A 479 -30.63 2.67 5.46
C ALA A 479 -29.73 1.47 5.78
N ILE A 480 -30.22 0.51 6.57
CA ILE A 480 -29.43 -0.64 7.03
C ILE A 480 -29.49 -1.81 6.04
N SER A 481 -28.38 -2.56 5.90
CA SER A 481 -28.36 -3.85 5.21
C SER A 481 -27.45 -4.85 5.91
N THR A 482 -27.89 -6.11 5.99
CA THR A 482 -27.16 -7.19 6.65
C THR A 482 -26.35 -8.03 5.65
N ILE A 483 -25.15 -8.48 6.03
CA ILE A 483 -24.34 -9.41 5.23
C ILE A 483 -23.82 -10.52 6.15
N HIS A 484 -23.97 -11.79 5.74
CA HIS A 484 -23.43 -12.92 6.48
C HIS A 484 -23.01 -14.10 5.57
N GLY A 485 -22.14 -14.97 6.09
CA GLY A 485 -21.51 -16.05 5.30
C GLY A 485 -22.45 -17.18 4.85
N ARG A 486 -23.69 -17.26 5.38
CA ARG A 486 -24.73 -18.19 4.90
C ARG A 486 -25.56 -17.65 3.72
N MET A 487 -25.41 -16.37 3.37
CA MET A 487 -26.12 -15.79 2.24
C MET A 487 -25.54 -16.32 0.93
N ASP A 488 -26.37 -16.31 -0.11
CA ASP A 488 -25.86 -16.55 -1.45
C ASP A 488 -24.84 -15.46 -1.84
N LYS A 489 -23.79 -15.86 -2.56
CA LYS A 489 -22.68 -14.96 -2.92
C LYS A 489 -23.17 -13.77 -3.75
N GLN A 490 -24.15 -13.98 -4.63
CA GLN A 490 -24.70 -12.92 -5.47
C GLN A 490 -25.47 -11.89 -4.61
N GLN A 491 -26.18 -12.34 -3.57
CA GLN A 491 -26.87 -11.46 -2.65
C GLN A 491 -25.88 -10.60 -1.84
N VAL A 492 -24.81 -11.19 -1.34
CA VAL A 492 -23.74 -10.46 -0.60
C VAL A 492 -23.12 -9.40 -1.49
N GLU A 493 -22.74 -9.76 -2.71
CA GLU A 493 -22.13 -8.83 -3.67
C GLU A 493 -23.08 -7.67 -4.02
N ASN A 494 -24.36 -7.94 -4.28
CA ASN A 494 -25.34 -6.90 -4.58
C ASN A 494 -25.51 -5.91 -3.42
N ARG A 495 -25.52 -6.38 -2.17
CA ARG A 495 -25.60 -5.51 -0.99
C ARG A 495 -24.34 -4.67 -0.81
N LEU A 496 -23.15 -5.25 -1.02
CA LEU A 496 -21.88 -4.52 -1.01
C LEU A 496 -21.81 -3.44 -2.10
N LEU A 497 -22.31 -3.71 -3.31
CA LEU A 497 -22.37 -2.72 -4.37
C LEU A 497 -23.26 -1.54 -4.01
N ARG A 498 -24.45 -1.80 -3.44
CA ARG A 498 -25.34 -0.74 -2.94
C ARG A 498 -24.69 0.08 -1.82
N PHE A 499 -23.92 -0.56 -0.95
CA PHE A 499 -23.15 0.13 0.09
C PHE A 499 -22.10 1.04 -0.55
N LEU A 500 -21.30 0.57 -1.51
CA LEU A 500 -20.34 1.43 -2.23
C LEU A 500 -20.97 2.56 -3.05
N GLU A 501 -22.25 2.46 -3.41
CA GLU A 501 -23.00 3.50 -4.11
C GLU A 501 -23.62 4.54 -3.14
N GLY A 502 -23.43 4.38 -1.83
CA GLY A 502 -24.04 5.26 -0.81
C GLY A 502 -25.55 5.08 -0.68
N ARG A 503 -26.10 3.93 -1.11
CA ARG A 503 -27.54 3.60 -0.96
C ARG A 503 -27.87 2.93 0.37
N ILE A 504 -26.85 2.64 1.17
CA ILE A 504 -26.90 2.00 2.49
C ILE A 504 -25.95 2.83 3.36
N ASP A 505 -26.40 3.15 4.57
CA ASP A 505 -25.65 3.93 5.56
C ASP A 505 -24.66 3.06 6.35
#